data_AF-A0A355G5C8-F1
#
_entry.id   AF-A0A355G5C8-F1
#
_cell.length_a   1.000
_cell.length_b   1.000
_cell.length_c   1.000
_cell.angle_alpha   90.00
_cell.angle_beta   90.00
_cell.angle_gamma   90.00
#
_symmetry.space_group_name_H-M   'P 1'
#
loop_
_entity.id
_entity.type
_entity.pdbx_description
1 polymer ?
#
loop_
_entity_poly.entity_id
_entity_poly.type
_entity_poly.pdbx_seq_one_letter_code
_entity_poly.pdbx_strand_id
1 'polypeptide(L)'
;EQTQKQLSFRTVYFGGGTPSQLGAENLCRALDCIDKTADAEVTVECNPSDLCEEWTQSDMDKLVRYGANRISMGMQSAVEQERKKLGRRAGAEQVRQAVEKIKAAGITDFSLDLMLGIPFQTVESVKKSVAFCAESGATHLSAYLLKIEQGTPFEKVEQTLNLPNEDECCELYLTACEEAERHGFGQYEISNFAKPGHASRHNLIYWNDEEYIGVGAAAHSFYGGKRYYYERDAKAFADGTKPVADGEGGDFEEYAMLRLRLTQGLTNQGVQARFGHPIPQKMFETAKPMEALGLVKTDENTIRMTPKGFLVSNGIIAQLLGD
;
A
#
# COMPACT_ATOMS: atom_id res chain seq x y z
N GLU A 1 -0.11 18.13 -36.35
CA GLU A 1 -0.39 18.36 -34.93
C GLU A 1 -1.11 17.14 -34.39
N GLN A 2 -0.41 16.30 -33.60
CA GLN A 2 -1.09 15.25 -32.85
C GLN A 2 -1.79 15.93 -31.69
N THR A 3 -3.12 15.94 -31.70
CA THR A 3 -3.94 16.34 -30.57
C THR A 3 -3.49 15.50 -29.37
N GLN A 4 -2.71 16.08 -28.45
CA GLN A 4 -2.37 15.41 -27.21
C GLN A 4 -3.68 15.08 -26.51
N LYS A 5 -4.00 13.79 -26.44
CA LYS A 5 -5.20 13.32 -25.76
C LYS A 5 -5.09 13.78 -24.31
N GLN A 6 -5.98 14.67 -23.90
CA GLN A 6 -6.03 15.13 -22.52
C GLN A 6 -6.39 13.93 -21.65
N LEU A 7 -5.46 13.53 -20.77
CA LEU A 7 -5.67 12.43 -19.82
C LEU A 7 -6.36 13.00 -18.59
N SER A 8 -7.38 12.30 -18.09
CA SER A 8 -8.02 12.62 -16.81
C SER A 8 -7.87 11.42 -15.88
N PHE A 9 -7.37 11.66 -14.66
CA PHE A 9 -6.96 10.60 -13.74
C PHE A 9 -8.07 10.26 -12.74
N ARG A 10 -8.33 8.96 -12.57
CA ARG A 10 -9.29 8.41 -11.58
C ARG A 10 -8.73 8.37 -10.16
N THR A 11 -7.40 8.35 -10.03
CA THR A 11 -6.73 8.37 -8.74
C THR A 11 -5.44 9.21 -8.84
N VAL A 12 -5.05 9.85 -7.74
CA VAL A 12 -3.78 10.56 -7.57
C VAL A 12 -3.22 10.20 -6.19
N TYR A 13 -1.94 9.90 -6.11
CA TYR A 13 -1.31 9.49 -4.87
C TYR A 13 0.01 10.24 -4.68
N PHE A 14 0.09 11.02 -3.62
CA PHE A 14 1.34 11.60 -3.14
C PHE A 14 1.95 10.64 -2.15
N GLY A 15 2.96 9.90 -2.61
CA GLY A 15 3.66 8.89 -1.82
C GLY A 15 5.16 9.07 -1.81
N GLY A 16 5.81 8.21 -1.02
CA GLY A 16 7.26 8.15 -0.93
C GLY A 16 7.85 9.21 -0.02
N GLY A 17 8.98 8.89 0.63
CA GLY A 17 9.59 9.78 1.61
C GLY A 17 8.59 10.25 2.67
N THR A 18 8.27 11.54 2.68
CA THR A 18 7.22 12.11 3.55
C THR A 18 6.58 13.32 2.84
N PRO A 19 5.52 13.13 2.03
CA PRO A 19 4.92 14.21 1.24
C PRO A 19 4.40 15.38 2.07
N SER A 20 3.95 15.11 3.31
CA SER A 20 3.55 16.15 4.26
C SER A 20 4.65 17.19 4.56
N GLN A 21 5.93 16.85 4.39
CA GLN A 21 7.04 17.80 4.55
C GLN A 21 7.14 18.84 3.43
N LEU A 22 6.51 18.60 2.26
CA LEU A 22 6.44 19.60 1.20
C LEU A 22 5.54 20.80 1.59
N GLY A 23 4.68 20.61 2.59
CA GLY A 23 3.67 21.58 3.01
C GLY A 23 2.47 21.63 2.07
N ALA A 24 1.32 22.03 2.63
CA ALA A 24 0.05 22.04 1.90
C ALA A 24 0.10 22.91 0.62
N GLU A 25 0.83 24.03 0.62
CA GLU A 25 0.92 24.89 -0.55
C GLU A 25 1.55 24.22 -1.77
N ASN A 26 2.67 23.52 -1.60
CA ASN A 26 3.33 22.84 -2.71
C ASN A 26 2.54 21.63 -3.21
N LEU A 27 1.90 20.90 -2.29
CA LEU A 27 0.98 19.81 -2.65
C LEU A 27 -0.21 20.32 -3.47
N CYS A 28 -0.83 21.43 -3.05
CA CYS A 28 -1.93 22.06 -3.77
C CYS A 28 -1.49 22.53 -5.18
N ARG A 29 -0.30 23.12 -5.31
CA ARG A 29 0.25 23.52 -6.61
C ARG A 29 0.45 22.33 -7.55
N ALA A 30 0.93 21.20 -7.02
CA ALA A 30 1.06 19.99 -7.81
C ALA A 30 -0.31 19.42 -8.21
N LEU A 31 -1.28 19.41 -7.29
CA LEU A 31 -2.65 18.96 -7.54
C LEU A 31 -3.35 19.79 -8.62
N ASP A 32 -3.14 21.10 -8.67
CA ASP A 32 -3.74 22.02 -9.64
C ASP A 32 -3.28 21.73 -11.08
N CYS A 33 -2.09 21.14 -11.24
CA CYS A 33 -1.56 20.73 -12.54
C CYS A 33 -2.14 19.42 -13.07
N ILE A 34 -2.96 18.70 -12.28
CA ILE A 34 -3.45 17.37 -12.62
C ILE A 34 -4.93 17.43 -12.94
N ASP A 35 -5.29 17.07 -14.17
CA ASP A 35 -6.68 16.86 -14.59
C ASP A 35 -7.22 15.56 -13.98
N LYS A 36 -8.31 15.66 -13.20
CA LYS A 36 -8.86 14.57 -12.39
C LYS A 36 -10.33 14.38 -12.70
N THR A 37 -10.82 13.15 -12.61
CA THR A 37 -12.26 12.90 -12.67
C THR A 37 -12.95 13.50 -11.44
N ALA A 38 -14.24 13.82 -11.55
CA ALA A 38 -14.99 14.44 -10.45
C ALA A 38 -15.04 13.57 -9.18
N ASP A 39 -14.96 12.24 -9.35
CA ASP A 39 -14.96 11.22 -8.31
C ASP A 39 -13.56 10.68 -8.01
N ALA A 40 -12.49 11.39 -8.40
CA ALA A 40 -11.13 10.88 -8.27
C ALA A 40 -10.75 10.64 -6.79
N GLU A 41 -10.08 9.52 -6.51
CA GLU A 41 -9.43 9.31 -5.20
C GLU A 41 -8.11 10.08 -5.18
N VAL A 42 -7.93 10.98 -4.22
CA VAL A 42 -6.70 11.74 -4.06
C VAL A 42 -6.15 11.47 -2.67
N THR A 43 -5.12 10.62 -2.63
CA THR A 43 -4.45 10.22 -1.40
C THR A 43 -3.18 11.04 -1.19
N VAL A 44 -2.96 11.49 0.05
CA VAL A 44 -1.68 12.08 0.48
C VAL A 44 -1.13 11.29 1.67
N GLU A 45 0.11 10.83 1.55
CA GLU A 45 0.84 10.25 2.68
C GLU A 45 1.28 11.35 3.65
N CYS A 46 1.02 11.11 4.93
CA CYS A 46 1.36 12.04 6.00
C CYS A 46 2.07 11.35 7.16
N ASN A 47 3.02 12.05 7.77
CA ASN A 47 3.56 11.66 9.07
C ASN A 47 2.69 12.27 10.18
N PRO A 48 2.33 11.51 11.24
CA PRO A 48 1.61 12.06 12.38
C PRO A 48 2.23 13.32 12.95
N SER A 49 3.56 13.39 13.06
CA SER A 49 4.27 14.57 13.58
C SER A 49 4.02 15.81 12.74
N ASP A 50 4.08 15.70 11.42
CA ASP A 50 3.86 16.84 10.52
C ASP A 50 2.42 17.36 10.66
N LEU A 51 1.45 16.44 10.70
CA LEU A 51 0.06 16.82 10.87
C LEU A 51 -0.22 17.40 12.24
N CYS A 52 0.37 16.90 13.32
CA CYS A 52 0.06 17.43 14.65
C CYS A 52 0.84 18.71 14.99
N GLU A 53 2.12 18.80 14.66
CA GLU A 53 3.04 19.86 15.08
C GLU A 53 3.19 20.99 14.04
N GLU A 54 3.24 20.66 12.75
CA GLU A 54 3.63 21.62 11.70
C GLU A 54 2.44 22.19 10.93
N TRP A 55 1.43 21.36 10.63
CA TRP A 55 0.28 21.77 9.82
C TRP A 55 -0.80 22.43 10.67
N THR A 56 -1.37 23.53 10.18
CA THR A 56 -2.55 24.15 10.78
C THR A 56 -3.84 23.47 10.27
N GLN A 57 -4.98 23.77 10.91
CA GLN A 57 -6.28 23.32 10.37
C GLN A 57 -6.53 23.92 8.97
N SER A 58 -6.12 25.18 8.75
CA SER A 58 -6.26 25.84 7.44
C SER A 58 -5.44 25.17 6.34
N ASP A 59 -4.33 24.51 6.68
CA ASP A 59 -3.53 23.74 5.71
C ASP A 59 -4.28 22.50 5.25
N MET A 60 -4.92 21.78 6.18
CA MET A 60 -5.78 20.64 5.85
C MET A 60 -7.00 21.06 5.04
N ASP A 61 -7.69 22.13 5.45
CA ASP A 61 -8.86 22.65 4.72
C ASP A 61 -8.48 23.13 3.32
N LYS A 62 -7.26 23.66 3.13
CA LYS A 62 -6.73 24.02 1.82
C LYS A 62 -6.50 22.76 0.98
N LEU A 63 -5.87 21.72 1.54
CA LEU A 63 -5.61 20.48 0.83
C LEU A 63 -6.91 19.82 0.33
N VAL A 64 -7.96 19.78 1.16
CA VAL A 64 -9.29 19.26 0.79
C VAL A 64 -9.91 20.08 -0.34
N ARG A 65 -9.81 21.40 -0.31
CA ARG A 65 -10.30 22.28 -1.40
C ARG A 65 -9.62 22.01 -2.74
N TYR A 66 -8.38 21.54 -2.74
CA TYR A 66 -7.64 21.14 -3.95
C TYR A 66 -7.89 19.68 -4.37
N GLY A 67 -8.85 19.01 -3.71
CA GLY A 67 -9.37 17.72 -4.11
C GLY A 67 -8.83 16.53 -3.30
N ALA A 68 -7.96 16.74 -2.32
CA ALA A 68 -7.56 15.65 -1.42
C ALA A 68 -8.76 15.14 -0.62
N ASN A 69 -9.00 13.84 -0.67
CA ASN A 69 -10.12 13.20 0.00
C ASN A 69 -9.74 11.93 0.75
N ARG A 70 -8.44 11.57 0.74
CA ARG A 70 -7.90 10.45 1.50
C ARG A 70 -6.53 10.77 2.08
N ILE A 71 -6.27 10.33 3.31
CA ILE A 71 -4.96 10.43 3.96
C ILE A 71 -4.44 9.05 4.29
N SER A 72 -3.17 8.75 3.99
CA SER A 72 -2.48 7.57 4.52
C SER A 72 -1.48 8.00 5.56
N MET A 73 -1.67 7.61 6.82
CA MET A 73 -0.86 8.10 7.92
C MET A 73 -0.02 6.99 8.55
N GLY A 74 1.31 7.17 8.48
CA GLY A 74 2.28 6.20 8.95
C GLY A 74 2.36 6.10 10.49
N MET A 75 1.43 5.40 11.12
CA MET A 75 1.42 5.20 12.58
C MET A 75 2.54 4.26 13.05
N GLN A 76 2.86 3.21 12.32
CA GLN A 76 3.78 2.11 12.67
C GLN A 76 3.28 1.21 13.83
N SER A 77 2.98 1.77 15.00
CA SER A 77 2.46 1.04 16.17
C SER A 77 1.74 2.01 17.11
N ALA A 78 0.80 1.51 17.93
CA ALA A 78 0.18 2.27 19.03
C ALA A 78 0.96 2.14 20.35
N VAL A 79 2.02 1.33 20.40
CA VAL A 79 2.84 1.08 21.58
C VAL A 79 4.11 1.91 21.55
N GLU A 80 4.30 2.72 22.60
CA GLU A 80 5.34 3.76 22.62
C GLU A 80 6.77 3.20 22.51
N GLN A 81 7.09 2.10 23.20
CA GLN A 81 8.42 1.50 23.16
C GLN A 81 8.80 1.01 21.74
N GLU A 82 7.83 0.45 21.01
CA GLU A 82 8.02 -0.04 19.63
C GLU A 82 8.30 1.14 18.69
N ARG A 83 7.47 2.19 18.77
CA ARG A 83 7.63 3.41 17.96
C ARG A 83 8.97 4.10 18.22
N LYS A 84 9.38 4.23 19.49
CA LYS A 84 10.66 4.85 19.85
C LYS A 84 11.84 4.09 19.23
N LYS A 85 11.76 2.75 19.22
CA LYS A 85 12.80 1.92 18.59
C LYS A 85 12.83 2.09 17.06
N LEU A 86 11.69 2.41 16.45
CA LEU A 86 11.59 2.82 15.05
C LEU A 86 12.06 4.26 14.76
N GLY A 87 12.60 4.98 15.75
CA GLY A 87 13.03 6.37 15.59
C GLY A 87 11.88 7.37 15.41
N ARG A 88 10.64 6.97 15.72
CA ARG A 88 9.47 7.84 15.60
C ARG A 88 9.35 8.74 16.84
N ARG A 89 9.09 10.04 16.60
CA ARG A 89 8.97 11.08 17.63
C ARG A 89 7.55 11.18 18.20
N ALA A 90 6.54 11.15 17.33
CA ALA A 90 5.13 11.12 17.74
C ALA A 90 4.82 9.84 18.53
N GLY A 91 4.08 9.97 19.62
CA GLY A 91 3.43 8.87 20.35
C GLY A 91 1.97 8.71 19.93
N ALA A 92 1.22 7.86 20.66
CA ALA A 92 -0.19 7.61 20.36
C ALA A 92 -1.06 8.86 20.44
N GLU A 93 -0.71 9.81 21.31
CA GLU A 93 -1.47 11.05 21.49
C GLU A 93 -1.33 12.00 20.28
N GLN A 94 -0.12 12.16 19.75
CA GLN A 94 0.10 12.92 18.51
C GLN A 94 -0.67 12.32 17.34
N VAL A 95 -0.74 10.98 17.27
CA VAL A 95 -1.55 10.30 16.27
C VAL A 95 -3.03 10.64 16.43
N ARG A 96 -3.57 10.64 17.65
CA ARG A 96 -4.97 11.07 17.89
C ARG A 96 -5.21 12.51 17.45
N GLN A 97 -4.31 13.43 17.80
CA GLN A 97 -4.42 14.84 17.39
C GLN A 97 -4.40 14.99 15.87
N ALA A 98 -3.54 14.24 15.18
CA ALA A 98 -3.51 14.21 13.72
C ALA A 98 -4.82 13.65 13.15
N VAL A 99 -5.37 12.56 13.71
CA VAL A 99 -6.68 12.00 13.31
C VAL A 99 -7.80 13.03 13.48
N GLU A 100 -7.85 13.73 14.62
CA GLU A 100 -8.89 14.75 14.84
C GLU A 100 -8.77 15.91 13.85
N LYS A 101 -7.55 16.30 13.46
CA LYS A 101 -7.31 17.30 12.42
C LYS A 101 -7.79 16.85 11.04
N ILE A 102 -7.55 15.58 10.68
CA ILE A 102 -8.05 14.95 9.44
C ILE A 102 -9.58 14.98 9.41
N LYS A 103 -10.23 14.54 10.49
CA LYS A 103 -11.70 14.54 10.59
C LYS A 103 -12.29 15.95 10.57
N ALA A 104 -11.66 16.90 11.26
CA ALA A 104 -12.11 18.29 11.30
C ALA A 104 -12.07 18.95 9.91
N ALA A 105 -11.16 18.52 9.03
CA ALA A 105 -11.11 18.96 7.64
C ALA A 105 -12.19 18.30 6.73
N GLY A 106 -13.00 17.38 7.28
CA GLY A 106 -14.04 16.67 6.56
C GLY A 106 -13.58 15.43 5.80
N ILE A 107 -12.33 14.97 6.00
CA ILE A 107 -11.85 13.72 5.41
C ILE A 107 -12.38 12.54 6.22
N THR A 108 -13.25 11.76 5.59
CA THR A 108 -13.85 10.56 6.20
C THR A 108 -13.13 9.28 5.81
N ASP A 109 -12.30 9.30 4.77
CA ASP A 109 -11.50 8.15 4.34
C ASP A 109 -10.03 8.36 4.71
N PHE A 110 -9.51 7.57 5.65
CA PHE A 110 -8.10 7.62 6.01
C PHE A 110 -7.58 6.27 6.49
N SER A 111 -6.29 6.05 6.22
CA SER A 111 -5.52 4.89 6.64
C SER A 111 -4.63 5.21 7.83
N LEU A 112 -4.51 4.24 8.74
CA LEU A 112 -3.41 4.18 9.68
C LEU A 112 -2.53 2.98 9.33
N ASP A 113 -1.26 3.25 9.04
CA ASP A 113 -0.35 2.21 8.56
C ASP A 113 0.47 1.65 9.72
N LEU A 114 0.50 0.33 9.87
CA LEU A 114 1.22 -0.43 10.87
C LEU A 114 2.47 -1.09 10.28
N MET A 115 3.46 -1.27 11.14
CA MET A 115 4.62 -2.12 10.90
C MET A 115 4.57 -3.32 11.83
N LEU A 116 4.66 -4.52 11.25
CA LEU A 116 4.73 -5.81 11.92
C LEU A 116 6.16 -6.34 11.91
N GLY A 117 6.50 -7.24 12.83
CA GLY A 117 7.85 -7.79 12.93
C GLY A 117 8.88 -6.79 13.46
N ILE A 118 8.44 -5.78 14.22
CA ILE A 118 9.32 -4.73 14.77
C ILE A 118 9.83 -5.11 16.17
N PRO A 119 10.91 -4.49 16.66
CA PRO A 119 11.44 -4.77 17.99
C PRO A 119 10.40 -4.60 19.11
N PHE A 120 10.44 -5.50 20.10
CA PHE A 120 9.53 -5.54 21.27
C PHE A 120 8.05 -5.81 20.97
N GLN A 121 7.71 -6.08 19.70
CA GLN A 121 6.34 -6.36 19.33
C GLN A 121 5.90 -7.75 19.81
N THR A 122 4.66 -7.83 20.28
CA THR A 122 4.02 -9.05 20.78
C THR A 122 2.63 -9.17 20.17
N VAL A 123 2.02 -10.34 20.26
CA VAL A 123 0.62 -10.56 19.86
C VAL A 123 -0.30 -9.50 20.49
N GLU A 124 -0.20 -9.26 21.79
CA GLU A 124 -1.04 -8.29 22.50
C GLU A 124 -0.80 -6.84 22.05
N SER A 125 0.43 -6.49 21.66
CA SER A 125 0.70 -5.14 21.15
C SER A 125 0.21 -4.92 19.72
N VAL A 126 0.19 -5.97 18.89
CA VAL A 126 -0.49 -5.95 17.58
C VAL A 126 -1.99 -5.76 17.77
N LYS A 127 -2.63 -6.56 18.64
CA LYS A 127 -4.07 -6.40 18.94
C LYS A 127 -4.39 -4.98 19.38
N LYS A 128 -3.61 -4.43 20.31
CA LYS A 128 -3.75 -3.05 20.78
C LYS A 128 -3.59 -2.03 19.65
N SER A 129 -2.67 -2.24 18.72
CA SER A 129 -2.44 -1.32 17.60
C SER A 129 -3.57 -1.36 16.57
N VAL A 130 -4.10 -2.54 16.26
CA VAL A 130 -5.27 -2.70 15.40
C VAL A 130 -6.53 -2.10 16.04
N ALA A 131 -6.75 -2.35 17.33
CA ALA A 131 -7.85 -1.77 18.09
C ALA A 131 -7.78 -0.23 18.10
N PHE A 132 -6.59 0.35 18.32
CA PHE A 132 -6.38 1.79 18.21
C PHE A 132 -6.79 2.33 16.83
N CYS A 133 -6.42 1.63 15.74
CA CYS A 133 -6.83 2.03 14.40
C CYS A 133 -8.35 2.05 14.25
N ALA A 134 -9.03 0.99 14.71
CA ALA A 134 -10.48 0.89 14.68
C ALA A 134 -11.17 2.00 15.51
N GLU A 135 -10.72 2.21 16.75
CA GLU A 135 -11.26 3.19 17.68
C GLU A 135 -11.05 4.64 17.22
N SER A 136 -9.98 4.89 16.46
CA SER A 136 -9.73 6.20 15.85
C SER A 136 -10.74 6.55 14.76
N GLY A 137 -11.50 5.58 14.25
CA GLY A 137 -12.43 5.75 13.14
C GLY A 137 -11.79 5.62 11.76
N ALA A 138 -10.58 5.04 11.67
CA ALA A 138 -9.95 4.78 10.38
C ALA A 138 -10.82 3.85 9.53
N THR A 139 -10.90 4.13 8.23
CA THR A 139 -11.62 3.33 7.23
C THR A 139 -10.72 2.30 6.57
N HIS A 140 -9.40 2.50 6.67
CA HIS A 140 -8.38 1.65 6.09
C HIS A 140 -7.26 1.37 7.11
N LEU A 141 -6.65 0.21 6.97
CA LEU A 141 -5.52 -0.25 7.77
C LEU A 141 -4.51 -0.90 6.84
N SER A 142 -3.28 -0.39 6.86
CA SER A 142 -2.15 -1.08 6.22
C SER A 142 -1.34 -1.79 7.31
N ALA A 143 -0.85 -3.00 7.06
CA ALA A 143 -0.01 -3.75 7.98
C ALA A 143 1.13 -4.43 7.21
N TYR A 144 2.26 -3.75 7.14
CA TYR A 144 3.45 -4.22 6.43
C TYR A 144 4.37 -4.99 7.38
N LEU A 145 4.91 -6.12 6.92
CA LEU A 145 6.01 -6.78 7.63
C LEU A 145 7.31 -5.98 7.43
N LEU A 146 8.06 -5.78 8.50
CA LEU A 146 9.35 -5.09 8.45
C LEU A 146 10.29 -5.85 7.55
N LYS A 147 10.72 -5.18 6.48
CA LYS A 147 11.79 -5.64 5.61
C LYS A 147 13.00 -4.75 5.81
N ILE A 148 14.12 -5.34 6.21
CA ILE A 148 15.38 -4.63 6.32
C ILE A 148 16.01 -4.58 4.93
N GLU A 149 16.06 -3.36 4.38
CA GLU A 149 16.69 -3.11 3.08
C GLU A 149 18.17 -2.79 3.26
N GLN A 150 18.99 -3.25 2.31
CA GLN A 150 20.43 -2.97 2.30
C GLN A 150 20.71 -1.46 2.23
N GLY A 151 21.73 -1.01 2.96
CA GLY A 151 22.13 0.38 3.06
C GLY A 151 21.30 1.24 4.00
N THR A 152 20.27 0.68 4.67
CA THR A 152 19.47 1.42 5.64
C THR A 152 20.16 1.55 6.99
N PRO A 153 19.82 2.56 7.82
CA PRO A 153 20.28 2.61 9.21
C PRO A 153 19.91 1.35 10.01
N PHE A 154 18.81 0.68 9.66
CA PHE A 154 18.32 -0.54 10.30
C PHE A 154 19.22 -1.74 10.03
N GLU A 155 19.76 -1.90 8.83
CA GLU A 155 20.75 -2.95 8.51
C GLU A 155 21.95 -2.89 9.46
N LYS A 156 22.46 -1.67 9.75
CA LYS A 156 23.64 -1.48 10.60
C LYS A 156 23.45 -1.90 12.05
N VAL A 157 22.20 -1.98 12.51
CA VAL A 157 21.86 -2.30 13.90
C VAL A 157 21.07 -3.59 14.03
N GLU A 158 20.77 -4.29 12.93
CA GLU A 158 19.89 -5.46 12.85
C GLU A 158 20.16 -6.51 13.93
N GLN A 159 21.42 -6.90 14.09
CA GLN A 159 21.85 -7.91 15.07
C GLN A 159 21.56 -7.50 16.53
N THR A 160 21.32 -6.22 16.79
CA THR A 160 21.01 -5.66 18.11
C THR A 160 19.53 -5.30 18.29
N LEU A 161 18.72 -5.43 17.24
CA LEU A 161 17.31 -5.05 17.26
C LEU A 161 16.42 -6.08 17.96
N ASN A 162 16.92 -7.31 18.19
CA ASN A 162 16.14 -8.42 18.78
C ASN A 162 14.77 -8.54 18.11
N LEU A 163 14.80 -8.68 16.78
CA LEU A 163 13.61 -8.80 15.95
C LEU A 163 12.94 -10.15 16.19
N PRO A 164 11.61 -10.22 16.01
CA PRO A 164 10.91 -11.49 15.98
C PRO A 164 11.51 -12.40 14.89
N ASN A 165 11.62 -13.70 15.18
CA ASN A 165 12.00 -14.70 14.19
C ASN A 165 10.86 -14.92 13.16
N GLU A 166 11.09 -15.78 12.17
CA GLU A 166 10.12 -16.02 11.09
C GLU A 166 8.77 -16.55 11.59
N ASP A 167 8.77 -17.50 12.53
CA ASP A 167 7.54 -18.06 13.11
C ASP A 167 6.78 -17.00 13.92
N GLU A 168 7.50 -16.18 14.69
CA GLU A 168 6.90 -15.06 15.44
C GLU A 168 6.32 -14.01 14.47
N CYS A 169 7.01 -13.68 13.37
CA CYS A 169 6.48 -12.77 12.35
C CYS A 169 5.20 -13.32 11.71
N CYS A 170 5.15 -14.63 11.45
CA CYS A 170 3.95 -15.29 10.95
C CYS A 170 2.79 -15.16 11.94
N GLU A 171 3.03 -15.40 13.23
CA GLU A 171 2.03 -15.25 14.28
C GLU A 171 1.52 -13.80 14.39
N LEU A 172 2.40 -12.81 14.33
CA LEU A 172 2.05 -11.39 14.37
C LEU A 172 1.19 -10.97 13.17
N TYR A 173 1.53 -11.44 11.96
CA TYR A 173 0.74 -11.18 10.76
C TYR A 173 -0.65 -11.82 10.81
N LEU A 174 -0.73 -13.10 11.18
CA LEU A 174 -2.02 -13.79 11.31
C LEU A 174 -2.89 -13.13 12.40
N THR A 175 -2.29 -12.74 13.51
CA THR A 175 -2.97 -11.95 14.56
C THR A 175 -3.52 -10.64 13.99
N ALA A 176 -2.71 -9.90 13.23
CA ALA A 176 -3.17 -8.65 12.61
C ALA A 176 -4.36 -8.87 11.66
N CYS A 177 -4.34 -9.95 10.87
CA CYS A 177 -5.44 -10.32 9.99
C CYS A 177 -6.73 -10.62 10.77
N GLU A 178 -6.64 -11.48 11.80
CA GLU A 178 -7.78 -11.88 12.61
C GLU A 178 -8.40 -10.69 13.38
N GLU A 179 -7.56 -9.84 13.97
CA GLU A 179 -8.05 -8.66 14.68
C GLU A 179 -8.62 -7.60 13.74
N ALA A 180 -8.02 -7.40 12.57
CA ALA A 180 -8.54 -6.48 11.57
C ALA A 180 -9.97 -6.90 11.16
N GLU A 181 -10.17 -8.20 10.90
CA GLU A 181 -11.48 -8.76 10.57
C GLU A 181 -12.48 -8.61 11.72
N ARG A 182 -12.08 -8.87 12.98
CA ARG A 182 -12.93 -8.64 14.17
C ARG A 182 -13.40 -7.20 14.29
N HIS A 183 -12.54 -6.25 13.92
CA HIS A 183 -12.88 -4.85 13.88
C HIS A 183 -13.58 -4.43 12.59
N GLY A 184 -13.88 -5.35 11.66
CA GLY A 184 -14.64 -5.10 10.42
C GLY A 184 -13.81 -4.57 9.26
N PHE A 185 -12.48 -4.64 9.34
CA PHE A 185 -11.60 -4.41 8.19
C PHE A 185 -11.38 -5.73 7.45
N GLY A 186 -11.96 -5.84 6.25
CA GLY A 186 -11.74 -6.99 5.38
C GLY A 186 -10.39 -6.88 4.67
N GLN A 187 -9.61 -7.95 4.68
CA GLN A 187 -8.40 -8.04 3.87
C GLN A 187 -8.78 -8.04 2.38
N TYR A 188 -8.18 -7.14 1.60
CA TYR A 188 -8.39 -7.11 0.14
C TYR A 188 -7.12 -7.40 -0.65
N GLU A 189 -5.96 -7.26 0.00
CA GLU A 189 -4.64 -7.59 -0.53
C GLU A 189 -3.66 -7.99 0.58
N ILE A 190 -2.44 -8.36 0.18
CA ILE A 190 -1.41 -8.94 1.05
C ILE A 190 -1.15 -8.16 2.36
N SER A 191 -1.17 -6.84 2.32
CA SER A 191 -0.84 -5.97 3.45
C SER A 191 -1.95 -4.99 3.84
N ASN A 192 -3.03 -4.87 3.06
CA ASN A 192 -4.06 -3.86 3.28
C ASN A 192 -5.45 -4.44 3.56
N PHE A 193 -6.13 -3.75 4.48
CA PHE A 193 -7.44 -4.08 5.01
C PHE A 193 -8.32 -2.83 4.98
N ALA A 194 -9.61 -3.00 4.71
CA ALA A 194 -10.50 -1.86 4.58
C ALA A 194 -11.90 -2.18 5.10
N LYS A 195 -12.59 -1.15 5.60
CA LYS A 195 -14.04 -1.18 5.75
C LYS A 195 -14.69 -1.35 4.36
N PRO A 196 -15.91 -1.92 4.28
CA PRO A 196 -16.62 -2.04 3.01
C PRO A 196 -16.68 -0.70 2.26
N GLY A 197 -16.24 -0.69 0.99
CA GLY A 197 -16.22 0.51 0.15
C GLY A 197 -14.97 1.39 0.27
N HIS A 198 -14.02 1.08 1.16
CA HIS A 198 -12.83 1.90 1.44
C HIS A 198 -11.49 1.25 1.05
N ALA A 199 -11.52 0.24 0.19
CA ALA A 199 -10.28 -0.29 -0.39
C ALA A 199 -9.61 0.80 -1.23
N SER A 200 -8.29 0.98 -1.08
CA SER A 200 -7.54 2.01 -1.83
C SER A 200 -7.64 1.74 -3.32
N ARG A 201 -8.33 2.61 -4.06
CA ARG A 201 -8.46 2.48 -5.51
C ARG A 201 -7.12 2.62 -6.18
N HIS A 202 -6.25 3.48 -5.65
CA HIS A 202 -4.90 3.64 -6.17
C HIS A 202 -4.05 2.37 -5.96
N ASN A 203 -4.13 1.70 -4.81
CA ASN A 203 -3.40 0.44 -4.58
C ASN A 203 -3.89 -0.65 -5.54
N LEU A 204 -5.21 -0.71 -5.77
CA LEU A 204 -5.81 -1.68 -6.68
C LEU A 204 -5.35 -1.51 -8.14
N ILE A 205 -5.00 -0.30 -8.59
CA ILE A 205 -4.44 -0.09 -9.94
C ILE A 205 -3.18 -0.93 -10.13
N TYR A 206 -2.27 -0.93 -9.14
CA TYR A 206 -1.05 -1.73 -9.22
C TYR A 206 -1.36 -3.22 -9.27
N TRP A 207 -2.23 -3.72 -8.39
CA TRP A 207 -2.51 -5.16 -8.30
C TRP A 207 -3.39 -5.69 -9.42
N ASN A 208 -4.20 -4.83 -10.04
CA ASN A 208 -4.94 -5.16 -11.25
C ASN A 208 -4.10 -5.04 -12.52
N ASP A 209 -2.83 -4.62 -12.36
CA ASP A 209 -1.92 -4.37 -13.47
C ASP A 209 -2.55 -3.40 -14.49
N GLU A 210 -3.15 -2.33 -13.95
CA GLU A 210 -3.71 -1.22 -14.71
C GLU A 210 -2.65 -0.14 -14.92
N GLU A 211 -2.82 0.67 -15.96
CA GLU A 211 -1.85 1.70 -16.31
C GLU A 211 -1.83 2.87 -15.31
N TYR A 212 -0.63 3.37 -15.01
CA TYR A 212 -0.36 4.53 -14.17
C TYR A 212 0.90 5.27 -14.61
N ILE A 213 0.96 6.56 -14.28
CA ILE A 213 2.10 7.42 -14.57
C ILE A 213 2.70 7.89 -13.25
N GLY A 214 3.94 7.49 -12.98
CA GLY A 214 4.74 7.99 -11.88
C GLY A 214 5.56 9.22 -12.30
N VAL A 215 5.62 10.22 -11.41
CA VAL A 215 6.37 11.46 -11.61
C VAL A 215 7.12 11.78 -10.32
N GLY A 216 8.43 12.00 -10.43
CA GLY A 216 9.30 12.24 -9.28
C GLY A 216 10.53 11.35 -9.33
N ALA A 217 11.55 11.69 -8.55
CA ALA A 217 12.73 10.83 -8.40
C ALA A 217 12.33 9.43 -7.91
N ALA A 218 12.92 8.39 -8.49
CA ALA A 218 12.59 6.97 -8.25
C ALA A 218 11.16 6.55 -8.63
N ALA A 219 10.35 7.41 -9.28
CA ALA A 219 8.99 7.05 -9.64
C ALA A 219 8.97 6.10 -10.85
N HIS A 220 8.25 4.98 -10.73
CA HIS A 220 8.01 4.02 -11.81
C HIS A 220 6.67 4.30 -12.49
N SER A 221 6.51 3.85 -13.73
CA SER A 221 5.29 3.96 -14.51
C SER A 221 5.01 2.67 -15.27
N PHE A 222 3.73 2.43 -15.55
CA PHE A 222 3.27 1.47 -16.53
C PHE A 222 2.22 2.14 -17.41
N TYR A 223 2.57 2.49 -18.64
CA TYR A 223 1.68 3.24 -19.50
C TYR A 223 1.95 2.98 -20.98
N GLY A 224 0.89 2.80 -21.76
CA GLY A 224 0.97 2.43 -23.17
C GLY A 224 1.63 1.06 -23.38
N GLY A 225 1.42 0.11 -22.47
CA GLY A 225 2.08 -1.21 -22.51
C GLY A 225 3.57 -1.21 -22.14
N LYS A 226 4.12 -0.11 -21.61
CA LYS A 226 5.55 0.03 -21.34
C LYS A 226 5.84 0.37 -19.88
N ARG A 227 6.94 -0.21 -19.37
CA ARG A 227 7.52 0.13 -18.08
C ARG A 227 8.64 1.15 -18.28
N TYR A 228 8.68 2.16 -17.41
CA TYR A 228 9.75 3.14 -17.37
C TYR A 228 9.80 3.79 -16.00
N TYR A 229 10.95 4.37 -15.63
CA TYR A 229 11.14 4.97 -14.32
C TYR A 229 12.04 6.21 -14.37
N TYR A 230 11.96 7.05 -13.35
CA TYR A 230 12.94 8.11 -13.13
C TYR A 230 14.01 7.63 -12.16
N GLU A 231 15.27 8.00 -12.44
CA GLU A 231 16.38 7.71 -11.54
C GLU A 231 16.18 8.30 -10.13
N ARG A 232 16.90 7.76 -9.15
CA ARG A 232 16.75 8.14 -7.73
C ARG A 232 17.27 9.55 -7.41
N ASP A 233 18.04 10.17 -8.29
CA ASP A 233 18.64 11.48 -8.07
C ASP A 233 17.59 12.60 -8.23
N ALA A 234 17.20 13.19 -7.10
CA ALA A 234 16.22 14.28 -7.05
C ALA A 234 16.69 15.56 -7.75
N LYS A 235 17.99 15.85 -7.74
CA LYS A 235 18.53 17.01 -8.45
C LYS A 235 18.47 16.76 -9.95
N ALA A 236 18.90 15.58 -10.40
CA ALA A 236 18.82 15.23 -11.81
C ALA A 236 17.37 15.28 -12.32
N PHE A 237 16.41 14.77 -11.53
CA PHE A 237 14.98 14.90 -11.85
C PHE A 237 14.54 16.36 -11.99
N ALA A 238 14.91 17.22 -11.04
CA ALA A 238 14.58 18.64 -11.07
C ALA A 238 15.21 19.38 -12.27
N ASP A 239 16.38 18.93 -12.73
CA ASP A 239 17.07 19.44 -13.93
C ASP A 239 16.44 18.93 -15.25
N GLY A 240 15.37 18.13 -15.18
CA GLY A 240 14.56 17.72 -16.34
C GLY A 240 15.03 16.46 -17.05
N THR A 241 15.66 15.51 -16.32
CA THR A 241 16.00 14.21 -16.90
C THR A 241 14.76 13.48 -17.43
N LYS A 242 14.95 12.74 -18.52
CA LYS A 242 13.91 11.88 -19.10
C LYS A 242 13.86 10.56 -18.34
N PRO A 243 12.69 9.90 -18.29
CA PRO A 243 12.59 8.56 -17.72
C PRO A 243 13.42 7.55 -18.53
N VAL A 244 13.91 6.54 -17.82
CA VAL A 244 14.63 5.38 -18.35
C VAL A 244 13.62 4.29 -18.72
N ALA A 245 13.75 3.71 -19.91
CA ALA A 245 12.91 2.60 -20.34
C ALA A 245 13.27 1.30 -19.61
N ASP A 246 12.26 0.53 -19.24
CA ASP A 246 12.38 -0.69 -18.42
C ASP A 246 11.64 -1.89 -19.04
N GLY A 247 11.42 -1.84 -20.36
CA GLY A 247 10.78 -2.91 -21.11
C GLY A 247 9.28 -2.74 -21.33
N GLU A 248 8.67 -3.83 -21.80
CA GLU A 248 7.22 -3.94 -21.98
C GLU A 248 6.58 -4.38 -20.65
N GLY A 249 5.29 -4.09 -20.47
CA GLY A 249 4.52 -4.53 -19.32
C GLY A 249 3.13 -5.01 -19.71
N GLY A 250 2.47 -5.67 -18.78
CA GLY A 250 1.09 -6.08 -18.93
C GLY A 250 0.88 -7.47 -19.50
N ASP A 251 1.92 -8.29 -19.58
CA ASP A 251 1.82 -9.68 -19.99
C ASP A 251 1.08 -10.55 -18.94
N PHE A 252 0.82 -11.81 -19.29
CA PHE A 252 0.09 -12.71 -18.41
C PHE A 252 0.84 -13.01 -17.11
N GLU A 253 2.16 -13.16 -17.16
CA GLU A 253 2.98 -13.52 -16.00
C GLU A 253 3.01 -12.37 -15.00
N GLU A 254 3.22 -11.14 -15.47
CA GLU A 254 3.16 -9.93 -14.66
C GLU A 254 1.76 -9.72 -14.07
N TYR A 255 0.71 -9.82 -14.90
CA TYR A 255 -0.68 -9.73 -14.42
C TYR A 255 -0.99 -10.77 -13.34
N ALA A 256 -0.61 -12.03 -13.56
CA ALA A 256 -0.85 -13.10 -12.60
C ALA A 256 -0.05 -12.90 -11.30
N MET A 257 1.23 -12.51 -11.41
CA MET A 257 2.07 -12.16 -10.27
C MET A 257 1.44 -11.06 -9.41
N LEU A 258 0.92 -10.01 -10.03
CA LEU A 258 0.29 -8.88 -9.32
C LEU A 258 -1.07 -9.26 -8.74
N ARG A 259 -1.94 -9.90 -9.53
CA ARG A 259 -3.30 -10.26 -9.12
C ARG A 259 -3.36 -11.28 -7.99
N LEU A 260 -2.40 -12.19 -7.91
CA LEU A 260 -2.34 -13.19 -6.83
C LEU A 260 -2.07 -12.58 -5.44
N ARG A 261 -1.68 -11.31 -5.37
CA ARG A 261 -1.56 -10.55 -4.11
C ARG A 261 -2.87 -9.95 -3.60
N LEU A 262 -3.96 -10.07 -4.37
CA LEU A 262 -5.31 -9.74 -3.94
C LEU A 262 -5.99 -10.95 -3.32
N THR A 263 -6.90 -10.74 -2.36
CA THR A 263 -7.72 -11.83 -1.80
C THR A 263 -8.68 -12.44 -2.82
N GLN A 264 -9.03 -11.67 -3.86
CA GLN A 264 -9.77 -12.20 -5.01
C GLN A 264 -8.92 -13.16 -5.86
N GLY A 265 -7.60 -13.00 -5.85
CA GLY A 265 -6.65 -13.77 -6.64
C GLY A 265 -6.87 -13.66 -8.15
N LEU A 266 -6.48 -14.73 -8.85
CA LEU A 266 -6.66 -14.88 -10.28
C LEU A 266 -8.03 -15.48 -10.58
N THR A 267 -8.74 -14.94 -11.58
CA THR A 267 -10.07 -15.43 -11.98
C THR A 267 -10.11 -15.71 -13.47
N ASN A 268 -10.82 -16.77 -13.88
CA ASN A 268 -11.04 -17.10 -15.30
C ASN A 268 -11.66 -15.93 -16.05
N GLN A 269 -12.63 -15.23 -15.43
CA GLN A 269 -13.25 -14.05 -16.03
C GLN A 269 -12.23 -12.95 -16.31
N GLY A 270 -11.36 -12.63 -15.36
CA GLY A 270 -10.33 -11.59 -15.52
C GLY A 270 -9.28 -11.95 -16.57
N VAL A 271 -8.78 -13.19 -16.55
CA VAL A 271 -7.81 -13.67 -17.54
C VAL A 271 -8.44 -13.71 -18.94
N GLN A 272 -9.66 -14.22 -19.06
CA GLN A 272 -10.38 -14.30 -20.35
C GLN A 272 -10.62 -12.92 -20.95
N ALA A 273 -11.02 -11.94 -20.13
CA ALA A 273 -11.27 -10.58 -20.58
C ALA A 273 -10.00 -9.89 -21.10
N ARG A 274 -8.83 -10.18 -20.51
CA ARG A 274 -7.57 -9.50 -20.82
C ARG A 274 -6.74 -10.22 -21.89
N PHE A 275 -6.67 -11.56 -21.84
CA PHE A 275 -5.77 -12.36 -22.68
C PHE A 275 -6.50 -13.31 -23.63
N GLY A 276 -7.84 -13.37 -23.58
CA GLY A 276 -8.63 -14.20 -24.49
C GLY A 276 -8.64 -15.70 -24.19
N HIS A 277 -8.09 -16.12 -23.05
CA HIS A 277 -8.09 -17.51 -22.58
C HIS A 277 -8.39 -17.60 -21.07
N PRO A 278 -8.83 -18.75 -20.53
CA PRO A 278 -8.99 -18.93 -19.08
C PRO A 278 -7.64 -19.06 -18.37
N ILE A 279 -7.64 -19.18 -17.05
CA ILE A 279 -6.43 -19.54 -16.30
C ILE A 279 -5.88 -20.87 -16.85
N PRO A 280 -4.57 -20.97 -17.14
CA PRO A 280 -3.98 -22.21 -17.62
C PRO A 280 -4.25 -23.39 -16.67
N GLN A 281 -4.70 -24.52 -17.22
CA GLN A 281 -5.04 -25.72 -16.44
C GLN A 281 -3.88 -26.20 -15.55
N LYS A 282 -2.64 -26.05 -16.02
CA LYS A 282 -1.42 -26.38 -15.27
C LYS A 282 -1.33 -25.60 -13.94
N MET A 283 -1.78 -24.34 -13.90
CA MET A 283 -1.78 -23.56 -12.65
C MET A 283 -2.71 -24.16 -11.60
N PHE A 284 -3.90 -24.64 -12.01
CA PHE A 284 -4.80 -25.35 -11.10
C PHE A 284 -4.18 -26.66 -10.60
N GLU A 285 -3.48 -27.40 -11.46
CA GLU A 285 -2.78 -28.62 -11.08
C GLU A 285 -1.65 -28.34 -10.07
N THR A 286 -0.87 -27.28 -10.28
CA THR A 286 0.15 -26.82 -9.34
C THR A 286 -0.45 -26.33 -8.01
N ALA A 287 -1.64 -25.73 -8.04
CA ALA A 287 -2.30 -25.21 -6.83
C ALA A 287 -2.84 -26.31 -5.91
N LYS A 288 -3.21 -27.50 -6.42
CA LYS A 288 -3.76 -28.61 -5.64
C LYS A 288 -2.95 -29.01 -4.40
N PRO A 289 -1.63 -29.28 -4.48
CA PRO A 289 -0.84 -29.59 -3.29
C PRO A 289 -0.80 -28.42 -2.28
N MET A 290 -0.80 -27.17 -2.76
CA MET A 290 -0.81 -25.98 -1.89
C MET A 290 -2.17 -25.79 -1.20
N GLU A 291 -3.26 -26.17 -1.85
CA GLU A 291 -4.61 -26.17 -1.28
C GLU A 291 -4.73 -27.19 -0.15
N ALA A 292 -4.15 -28.38 -0.32
CA ALA A 292 -4.08 -29.40 0.74
C ALA A 292 -3.30 -28.90 1.99
N LEU A 293 -2.37 -27.96 1.81
CA LEU A 293 -1.64 -27.28 2.89
C LEU A 293 -2.38 -26.04 3.44
N GLY A 294 -3.53 -25.68 2.86
CA GLY A 294 -4.32 -24.51 3.26
C GLY A 294 -3.70 -23.16 2.87
N LEU A 295 -2.75 -23.15 1.93
CA LEU A 295 -2.06 -21.94 1.47
C LEU A 295 -2.87 -21.20 0.40
N VAL A 296 -3.56 -21.96 -0.45
CA VAL A 296 -4.45 -21.42 -1.48
C VAL A 296 -5.84 -22.03 -1.34
N LYS A 297 -6.83 -21.36 -1.92
CA LYS A 297 -8.16 -21.90 -2.20
C LYS A 297 -8.39 -21.84 -3.69
N THR A 298 -8.87 -22.94 -4.24
CA THR A 298 -9.23 -23.05 -5.64
C THR A 298 -10.68 -23.44 -5.80
N ASP A 299 -11.30 -22.96 -6.87
CA ASP A 299 -12.53 -23.50 -7.42
C ASP A 299 -12.38 -23.62 -8.93
N GLU A 300 -13.44 -23.99 -9.65
CA GLU A 300 -13.39 -24.16 -11.12
C GLU A 300 -12.98 -22.88 -11.87
N ASN A 301 -13.03 -21.71 -11.22
CA ASN A 301 -12.83 -20.43 -11.86
C ASN A 301 -11.77 -19.55 -11.23
N THR A 302 -11.23 -19.90 -10.06
CA THR A 302 -10.34 -19.00 -9.32
C THR A 302 -9.21 -19.72 -8.60
N ILE A 303 -8.07 -19.02 -8.49
CA ILE A 303 -6.94 -19.38 -7.64
C ILE A 303 -6.66 -18.17 -6.75
N ARG A 304 -6.80 -18.31 -5.43
CA ARG A 304 -6.58 -17.23 -4.46
C ARG A 304 -5.84 -17.71 -3.23
N MET A 305 -5.02 -16.85 -2.64
CA MET A 305 -4.29 -17.18 -1.41
C MET A 305 -5.19 -17.07 -0.18
N THR A 306 -4.88 -17.88 0.83
CA THR A 306 -5.38 -17.66 2.20
C THR A 306 -4.45 -16.69 2.94
N PRO A 307 -4.82 -16.19 4.14
CA PRO A 307 -3.88 -15.45 4.97
C PRO A 307 -2.55 -16.20 5.22
N LYS A 308 -2.59 -17.54 5.35
CA LYS A 308 -1.37 -18.36 5.44
C LYS A 308 -0.58 -18.38 4.14
N GLY A 309 -1.26 -18.38 2.99
CA GLY A 309 -0.62 -18.29 1.69
C GLY A 309 0.15 -16.98 1.49
N PHE A 310 -0.40 -15.86 1.96
CA PHE A 310 0.25 -14.56 1.80
C PHE A 310 1.64 -14.46 2.45
N LEU A 311 1.84 -15.13 3.60
CA LEU A 311 3.14 -15.23 4.28
C LEU A 311 4.24 -15.80 3.39
N VAL A 312 3.89 -16.68 2.46
CA VAL A 312 4.81 -17.35 1.53
C VAL A 312 4.47 -17.04 0.07
N SER A 313 3.82 -15.89 -0.17
CA SER A 313 3.25 -15.51 -1.46
C SER A 313 4.24 -15.59 -2.62
N ASN A 314 5.47 -15.12 -2.44
CA ASN A 314 6.50 -15.17 -3.49
C ASN A 314 6.79 -16.60 -3.94
N GLY A 315 6.88 -17.56 -3.00
CA GLY A 315 7.12 -18.97 -3.33
C GLY A 315 5.93 -19.63 -4.01
N ILE A 316 4.70 -19.26 -3.63
CA ILE A 316 3.48 -19.72 -4.31
C ILE A 316 3.43 -19.17 -5.74
N ILE A 317 3.70 -17.88 -5.93
CA ILE A 317 3.65 -17.23 -7.25
C ILE A 317 4.68 -17.86 -8.18
N ALA A 318 5.94 -18.01 -7.74
CA ALA A 318 7.00 -18.62 -8.55
C ALA A 318 6.58 -20.03 -9.04
N GLN A 319 6.11 -20.88 -8.12
CA GLN A 319 5.66 -22.23 -8.48
C GLN A 319 4.46 -22.21 -9.46
N LEU A 320 3.49 -21.33 -9.25
CA LEU A 320 2.31 -21.22 -10.13
C LEU A 320 2.69 -20.75 -11.54
N LEU A 321 3.67 -19.85 -11.68
CA LEU A 321 4.17 -19.37 -12.97
C LEU A 321 5.17 -20.34 -13.63
N GLY A 322 5.79 -21.22 -12.84
CA GLY A 322 6.72 -22.24 -13.32
C GLY A 322 8.19 -21.82 -13.27
N ASP A 323 8.51 -20.87 -12.38
CA ASP A 323 9.88 -20.39 -12.07
C ASP A 323 10.57 -21.24 -11.00
#